data_AF-N0CH54-F1
#
_entry.id   AF-N0CH54-F1
#
_cell.length_a   1.000
_cell.length_b   1.000
_cell.length_c   1.000
_cell.angle_alpha   90.00
_cell.angle_beta   90.00
_cell.angle_gamma   90.00
#
_symmetry.space_group_name_H-M   'P 1'
#
loop_
_entity.id
_entity.type
_entity.pdbx_description
1 polymer ?
#
loop_
_entity_poly.entity_id
_entity_poly.type
_entity_poly.pdbx_seq_one_letter_code
_entity_poly.pdbx_strand_id
1 'polypeptide(L)'
;MTTLVVGFRLGNDVSSRQVTVLVTESGVLHRAHGTYGKLPRLSKPEPSRVLYSRTLFEGEHPLARPIAGLREHHVGYTKKGYSRALVPPAVVRLDVEEHPPFPEVPHRELIQAFIGAAPNTPQPLDTAIGAFRATLGLPTRSANVSWTPRAQPLPPRVEAMLRTLAHGSAISSPQRLPVGWTVTDEGVRLRVGSTGETLDRHAVIELQAALSAWLRFTERPPERAVVEPRQASES
;
A
#
# COMPACT_ATOMS: atom_id res chain seq x y z
N MET A 1 -24.39 20.91 -7.08
CA MET A 1 -24.24 19.78 -6.13
C MET A 1 -22.85 19.84 -5.51
N THR A 2 -22.65 19.31 -4.30
CA THR A 2 -21.33 19.33 -3.62
C THR A 2 -20.62 17.99 -3.76
N THR A 3 -19.33 17.97 -4.11
CA THR A 3 -18.50 16.75 -4.13
C THR A 3 -17.53 16.72 -2.95
N LEU A 4 -17.52 15.63 -2.20
CA LEU A 4 -16.53 15.41 -1.15
C LEU A 4 -15.22 14.89 -1.74
N VAL A 5 -14.10 15.47 -1.32
CA VAL A 5 -12.75 15.08 -1.75
C VAL A 5 -11.80 14.90 -0.58
N VAL A 6 -10.82 14.02 -0.76
CA VAL A 6 -9.65 13.91 0.11
C VAL A 6 -8.38 14.01 -0.71
N GLY A 7 -7.42 14.83 -0.30
CA GLY A 7 -6.21 15.03 -1.08
C GLY A 7 -5.12 15.79 -0.36
N PHE A 8 -4.01 16.02 -1.04
CA PHE A 8 -2.89 16.80 -0.57
C PHE A 8 -2.19 17.52 -1.72
N ARG A 9 -1.38 18.52 -1.39
CA ARG A 9 -0.44 19.15 -2.32
C ARG A 9 0.94 19.26 -1.68
N LEU A 10 1.92 18.64 -2.33
CA LEU A 10 3.31 18.68 -1.89
C LEU A 10 4.16 19.48 -2.86
N GLY A 11 5.18 20.12 -2.31
CA GLY A 11 6.21 20.87 -2.99
C GLY A 11 7.60 20.26 -2.76
N ASN A 12 8.45 20.37 -3.76
CA ASN A 12 9.87 20.07 -3.71
C ASN A 12 10.62 21.38 -3.99
N ASP A 13 11.20 21.97 -2.94
CA ASP A 13 11.85 23.28 -3.03
C ASP A 13 13.15 23.24 -3.84
N VAL A 14 13.86 22.11 -3.84
CA VAL A 14 15.10 21.92 -4.63
C VAL A 14 14.82 22.00 -6.13
N SER A 15 13.74 21.36 -6.59
CA SER A 15 13.35 21.34 -8.00
C SER A 15 12.30 22.39 -8.37
N SER A 16 11.82 23.16 -7.38
CA SER A 16 10.69 24.09 -7.51
C SER A 16 9.45 23.46 -8.16
N ARG A 17 9.20 22.18 -7.86
CA ARG A 17 8.08 21.41 -8.40
C ARG A 17 7.01 21.17 -7.37
N GLN A 18 5.79 21.02 -7.84
CA GLN A 18 4.61 20.72 -7.03
C GLN A 18 3.81 19.58 -7.63
N VAL A 19 3.11 18.88 -6.76
CA VAL A 19 2.13 17.86 -7.12
C VAL A 19 0.90 18.01 -6.24
N THR A 20 -0.28 17.87 -6.85
CA THR A 20 -1.57 17.75 -6.16
C THR A 20 -2.15 16.39 -6.50
N VAL A 21 -2.59 15.66 -5.49
CA VAL A 21 -3.26 14.37 -5.64
C VAL A 21 -4.51 14.40 -4.78
N LEU A 22 -5.65 14.04 -5.36
CA LEU A 22 -6.91 13.96 -4.64
C LEU A 22 -7.75 12.78 -5.12
N VAL A 23 -8.66 12.34 -4.26
CA VAL A 23 -9.65 11.31 -4.51
C VAL A 23 -11.02 11.89 -4.23
N THR A 24 -11.96 11.69 -5.15
CA THR A 24 -13.35 12.09 -5.00
C THR A 24 -14.20 10.98 -4.39
N GLU A 25 -15.36 11.32 -3.85
CA GLU A 25 -16.32 10.34 -3.29
C GLU A 25 -16.82 9.31 -4.31
N SER A 26 -16.79 9.65 -5.61
CA SER A 26 -17.13 8.73 -6.71
C SER A 26 -16.07 7.65 -6.94
N GLY A 27 -14.89 7.77 -6.35
CA GLY A 27 -13.79 6.83 -6.52
C GLY A 27 -12.92 7.10 -7.72
N VAL A 28 -12.69 8.38 -8.04
CA VAL A 28 -11.74 8.82 -9.06
C VAL A 28 -10.53 9.48 -8.42
N LEU A 29 -9.34 9.05 -8.83
CA LEU A 29 -8.09 9.67 -8.42
C LEU A 29 -7.66 10.71 -9.47
N HIS A 30 -7.48 11.95 -9.04
CA HIS A 30 -7.04 13.06 -9.87
C HIS A 30 -5.63 13.49 -9.48
N ARG A 31 -4.81 13.84 -10.48
CA ARG A 31 -3.44 14.31 -10.28
C ARG A 31 -3.14 15.54 -11.12
N ALA A 32 -2.39 16.45 -10.53
CA ALA A 32 -1.80 17.58 -11.22
C ALA A 32 -0.35 17.76 -10.78
N HIS A 33 0.54 18.11 -11.70
CA HIS A 33 1.94 18.35 -11.42
C HIS A 33 2.44 19.57 -12.19
N GLY A 34 3.42 20.29 -11.64
CA GLY A 34 3.94 21.47 -12.30
C GLY A 34 5.08 22.11 -11.55
N THR A 35 5.50 23.27 -12.03
CA THR A 35 6.42 24.15 -11.29
C THR A 35 5.63 25.12 -10.43
N TYR A 36 6.24 25.64 -9.37
CA TYR A 36 5.64 26.69 -8.56
C TYR A 36 5.28 27.91 -9.40
N GLY A 37 4.15 28.56 -9.08
CA GLY A 37 3.66 29.74 -9.79
C GLY A 37 3.15 29.50 -11.21
N LYS A 38 3.34 28.31 -11.80
CA LYS A 38 2.82 27.95 -13.11
C LYS A 38 1.55 27.12 -13.01
N LEU A 39 0.74 27.23 -14.06
CA LEU A 39 -0.43 26.39 -14.24
C LEU A 39 -0.01 24.91 -14.29
N PRO A 40 -0.55 24.04 -13.43
CA PRO A 40 -0.12 22.66 -13.38
C PRO A 40 -0.69 21.86 -14.56
N ARG A 41 0.10 20.89 -15.04
CA ARG A 41 -0.33 19.90 -16.02
C ARG A 41 -1.17 18.84 -15.31
N LEU A 42 -2.34 18.58 -15.87
CA LEU A 42 -3.28 17.61 -15.34
C LEU A 42 -3.01 16.24 -15.95
N SER A 43 -3.05 15.20 -15.13
CA SER A 43 -3.00 13.81 -15.59
C SER A 43 -4.41 13.33 -15.92
N LYS A 44 -4.50 12.28 -16.76
CA LYS A 44 -5.77 11.58 -16.97
C LYS A 44 -6.32 11.10 -15.61
N PRO A 45 -7.61 11.33 -15.32
CA PRO A 45 -8.24 10.80 -14.12
C PRO A 45 -8.17 9.28 -14.10
N GLU A 46 -7.97 8.71 -12.92
CA GLU A 46 -7.86 7.27 -12.69
C GLU A 46 -9.11 6.79 -11.91
N PRO A 47 -10.20 6.46 -12.63
CA PRO A 47 -11.41 5.90 -12.02
C PRO A 47 -11.17 4.47 -11.52
N SER A 48 -11.86 4.11 -10.44
CA SER A 48 -11.83 2.75 -9.93
C SER A 48 -12.39 1.75 -10.94
N ARG A 49 -11.66 0.64 -11.17
CA ARG A 49 -12.08 -0.41 -12.13
C ARG A 49 -13.39 -1.09 -11.74
N VAL A 50 -13.72 -1.09 -10.45
CA VAL A 50 -15.00 -1.57 -9.90
C VAL A 50 -16.20 -0.84 -10.53
N LEU A 51 -16.00 0.42 -10.95
CA LEU A 51 -17.05 1.22 -11.59
C LEU A 51 -17.40 0.72 -13.00
N TYR A 52 -16.50 -0.01 -13.66
CA TYR A 52 -16.70 -0.50 -15.04
C TYR A 52 -17.08 -1.99 -15.11
N SER A 53 -16.77 -2.77 -14.09
CA SER A 53 -17.04 -4.20 -14.08
C SER A 53 -17.33 -4.69 -12.68
N ARG A 54 -18.61 -4.70 -12.30
CA ARG A 54 -19.06 -5.26 -11.02
C ARG A 54 -18.81 -6.76 -10.90
N THR A 55 -18.78 -7.49 -12.02
CA THR A 55 -18.63 -8.95 -12.05
C THR A 55 -17.20 -9.42 -11.79
N LEU A 56 -16.18 -8.64 -12.16
CA LEU A 56 -14.76 -9.00 -11.96
C LEU A 56 -14.22 -8.59 -10.58
N PHE A 57 -14.90 -7.68 -9.89
CA PHE A 57 -14.45 -7.09 -8.61
C PHE A 57 -15.51 -7.22 -7.52
N GLU A 58 -16.20 -8.37 -7.49
CA GLU A 58 -17.30 -8.64 -6.57
C GLU A 58 -16.85 -8.44 -5.10
N GLY A 59 -17.57 -7.57 -4.38
CA GLY A 59 -17.25 -7.22 -2.98
C GLY A 59 -16.19 -6.13 -2.78
N GLU A 60 -15.51 -5.64 -3.83
CA GLU A 60 -14.54 -4.55 -3.70
C GLU A 60 -15.25 -3.19 -3.65
N HIS A 61 -14.90 -2.35 -2.67
CA HIS A 61 -15.46 -0.99 -2.57
C HIS A 61 -14.81 -0.06 -3.62
N PRO A 62 -15.57 0.78 -4.36
CA PRO A 62 -15.00 1.66 -5.40
C PRO A 62 -13.84 2.53 -4.93
N LEU A 63 -13.89 3.04 -3.70
CA LEU A 63 -12.82 3.86 -3.09
C LEU A 63 -11.56 3.08 -2.65
N ALA A 64 -11.57 1.74 -2.64
CA ALA A 64 -10.45 0.96 -2.10
C ALA A 64 -9.13 1.25 -2.83
N ARG A 65 -9.13 1.16 -4.16
CA ARG A 65 -7.93 1.42 -4.99
C ARG A 65 -7.55 2.89 -5.07
N PRO A 66 -8.46 3.85 -5.30
CA PRO A 66 -8.12 5.27 -5.25
C PRO A 66 -7.47 5.69 -3.93
N ILE A 67 -7.99 5.22 -2.78
CA ILE A 67 -7.38 5.51 -1.48
C ILE A 67 -6.00 4.86 -1.34
N ALA A 68 -5.82 3.63 -1.85
CA ALA A 68 -4.51 2.98 -1.86
C ALA A 68 -3.51 3.76 -2.75
N GLY A 69 -3.93 4.19 -3.95
CA GLY A 69 -3.13 5.01 -4.85
C GLY A 69 -2.77 6.38 -4.24
N LEU A 70 -3.69 7.00 -3.50
CA LEU A 70 -3.42 8.24 -2.77
C LEU A 70 -2.28 8.06 -1.75
N ARG A 71 -2.29 6.95 -0.98
CA ARG A 71 -1.21 6.61 -0.03
C ARG A 71 0.12 6.35 -0.75
N GLU A 72 0.07 5.55 -1.81
CA GLU A 72 1.26 5.22 -2.61
C GLU A 72 1.90 6.48 -3.19
N HIS A 73 1.11 7.38 -3.75
CA HIS A 73 1.60 8.67 -4.25
C HIS A 73 2.20 9.52 -3.15
N HIS A 74 1.56 9.62 -1.98
CA HIS A 74 2.11 10.39 -0.87
C HIS A 74 3.49 9.88 -0.48
N VAL A 75 3.62 8.57 -0.18
CA VAL A 75 4.91 7.96 0.16
C VAL A 75 5.92 8.10 -0.98
N GLY A 76 5.49 7.86 -2.22
CA GLY A 76 6.34 7.96 -3.40
C GLY A 76 6.89 9.36 -3.64
N TYR A 77 6.10 10.41 -3.41
CA TYR A 77 6.55 11.80 -3.55
C TYR A 77 7.41 12.25 -2.37
N THR A 78 7.08 11.87 -1.13
CA THR A 78 7.94 12.16 0.03
C THR A 78 9.31 11.53 -0.15
N LYS A 79 9.40 10.29 -0.63
CA LYS A 79 10.68 9.62 -0.97
C LYS A 79 11.46 10.34 -2.08
N LYS A 80 10.78 11.06 -2.98
CA LYS A 80 11.38 11.88 -4.05
C LYS A 80 11.72 13.32 -3.61
N GLY A 81 11.68 13.60 -2.31
CA GLY A 81 12.04 14.91 -1.76
C GLY A 81 10.94 15.97 -1.84
N TYR A 82 9.68 15.60 -2.09
CA TYR A 82 8.54 16.50 -1.96
C TYR A 82 8.14 16.58 -0.47
N SER A 83 8.86 17.39 0.31
CA SER A 83 8.69 17.51 1.76
C SER A 83 7.84 18.70 2.19
N ARG A 84 7.68 19.73 1.34
CA ARG A 84 6.91 20.93 1.69
C ARG A 84 5.42 20.67 1.52
N ALA A 85 4.66 20.74 2.61
CA ALA A 85 3.20 20.73 2.53
C ALA A 85 2.69 22.10 2.04
N LEU A 86 2.27 22.17 0.78
CA LEU A 86 1.61 23.35 0.21
C LEU A 86 0.12 23.35 0.53
N VAL A 87 -0.47 22.15 0.55
CA VAL A 87 -1.78 21.86 1.11
C VAL A 87 -1.60 20.57 1.91
N PRO A 88 -1.75 20.60 3.23
CA PRO A 88 -1.67 19.39 4.03
C PRO A 88 -2.79 18.41 3.62
N PRO A 89 -2.63 17.10 3.88
CA PRO A 89 -3.69 16.14 3.66
C PRO A 89 -5.02 16.61 4.28
N ALA A 90 -6.08 16.71 3.49
CA ALA A 90 -7.34 17.29 3.95
C ALA A 90 -8.56 16.69 3.28
N VAL A 91 -9.69 16.78 3.98
CA VAL A 91 -11.02 16.44 3.48
C VAL A 91 -11.80 17.72 3.30
N VAL A 92 -12.36 17.92 2.12
CA VAL A 92 -13.04 19.17 1.75
C VAL A 92 -14.31 18.84 0.98
N ARG A 93 -15.38 19.58 1.26
CA ARG A 93 -16.58 19.60 0.41
C ARG A 93 -16.42 20.73 -0.60
N LEU A 94 -16.53 20.41 -1.88
CA LEU A 94 -16.38 21.37 -2.97
C LEU A 94 -17.73 21.59 -3.64
N ASP A 95 -18.05 22.85 -3.94
CA ASP A 95 -19.20 23.22 -4.78
C ASP A 95 -18.90 23.01 -6.28
N VAL A 96 -18.34 21.85 -6.61
CA VAL A 96 -18.02 21.43 -7.98
C VAL A 96 -18.64 20.07 -8.20
N GLU A 97 -19.41 19.94 -9.28
CA GLU A 97 -20.09 18.70 -9.61
C GLU A 97 -19.23 17.83 -10.52
N GLU A 98 -18.87 16.64 -10.04
CA GLU A 98 -18.26 15.60 -10.85
C GLU A 98 -19.37 14.84 -11.61
N HIS A 99 -19.64 15.26 -12.85
CA HIS A 99 -20.70 14.66 -13.67
C HIS A 99 -20.28 13.25 -14.15
N PRO A 100 -21.07 12.20 -13.86
CA PRO A 100 -20.95 10.92 -14.54
C PRO A 100 -21.53 11.00 -15.97
N PRO A 101 -21.03 10.21 -16.94
CA PRO A 101 -20.10 9.11 -16.78
C PRO A 101 -18.65 9.60 -16.84
N PHE A 102 -17.87 9.17 -15.85
CA PHE A 102 -16.40 9.21 -15.72
C PHE A 102 -15.68 10.30 -16.53
N PRO A 103 -15.09 11.32 -15.89
CA PRO A 103 -14.36 12.33 -16.63
C PRO A 103 -13.17 11.69 -17.36
N GLU A 104 -13.30 11.47 -18.67
CA GLU A 104 -12.17 11.08 -19.53
C GLU A 104 -11.15 12.22 -19.61
N VAL A 105 -11.62 13.44 -19.37
CA VAL A 105 -10.87 14.69 -19.43
C VAL A 105 -10.48 15.13 -18.02
N PRO A 106 -9.25 15.62 -17.81
CA PRO A 106 -8.84 16.10 -16.50
C PRO A 106 -9.69 17.27 -15.98
N HIS A 107 -10.19 17.14 -14.74
CA HIS A 107 -11.12 18.09 -14.13
C HIS A 107 -10.38 19.24 -13.43
N ARG A 108 -10.05 20.29 -14.19
CA ARG A 108 -9.25 21.43 -13.70
C ARG A 108 -9.92 22.15 -12.53
N GLU A 109 -11.20 22.44 -12.68
CA GLU A 109 -11.99 23.22 -11.70
C GLU A 109 -11.98 22.53 -10.34
N LEU A 110 -12.06 21.21 -10.31
CA LEU A 110 -12.02 20.41 -9.09
C LEU A 110 -10.68 20.57 -8.35
N ILE A 111 -9.56 20.54 -9.07
CA ILE A 111 -8.23 20.75 -8.47
C ILE A 111 -8.07 22.18 -7.96
N GLN A 112 -8.56 23.18 -8.70
CA GLN A 112 -8.50 24.58 -8.27
C GLN A 112 -9.39 24.84 -7.04
N ALA A 113 -10.61 24.29 -7.03
CA ALA A 113 -11.52 24.36 -5.91
C ALA A 113 -10.92 23.70 -4.66
N PHE A 114 -10.30 22.52 -4.80
CA PHE A 114 -9.58 21.88 -3.70
C PHE A 114 -8.46 22.77 -3.16
N ILE A 115 -7.63 23.35 -4.02
CA ILE A 115 -6.54 24.25 -3.59
C ILE A 115 -7.09 25.48 -2.86
N GLY A 116 -8.20 26.06 -3.32
CA GLY A 116 -8.79 27.24 -2.71
C GLY A 116 -9.50 26.98 -1.38
N ALA A 117 -10.06 25.78 -1.20
CA ALA A 117 -10.86 25.43 -0.03
C ALA A 117 -10.08 24.64 1.04
N ALA A 118 -8.85 24.19 0.74
CA ALA A 118 -8.14 23.31 1.64
C ALA A 118 -7.58 24.03 2.89
N PRO A 119 -7.65 23.38 4.07
CA PRO A 119 -7.16 23.93 5.32
C PRO A 119 -5.62 24.01 5.33
N ASN A 120 -5.07 24.99 6.05
CA ASN A 120 -3.63 25.16 6.23
C ASN A 120 -3.07 24.39 7.43
N THR A 121 -3.92 23.73 8.22
CA THR A 121 -3.51 23.00 9.42
C THR A 121 -2.87 21.66 9.05
N PRO A 122 -1.60 21.42 9.43
CA PRO A 122 -0.95 20.14 9.15
C PRO A 122 -1.68 18.98 9.83
N GLN A 123 -1.98 17.93 9.07
CA GLN A 123 -2.46 16.66 9.62
C GLN A 123 -1.92 15.47 8.82
N PRO A 124 -1.81 14.28 9.44
CA PRO A 124 -1.41 13.07 8.74
C PRO A 124 -2.42 12.65 7.67
N LEU A 125 -1.93 12.01 6.60
CA LEU A 125 -2.78 11.53 5.50
C LEU A 125 -3.83 10.52 5.97
N ASP A 126 -3.47 9.59 6.86
CA ASP A 126 -4.43 8.60 7.35
C ASP A 126 -5.53 9.21 8.23
N THR A 127 -5.25 10.31 8.93
CA THR A 127 -6.28 11.08 9.65
C THR A 127 -7.29 11.68 8.67
N ALA A 128 -6.81 12.29 7.58
CA ALA A 128 -7.68 12.83 6.52
C ALA A 128 -8.49 11.70 5.83
N ILE A 129 -7.87 10.57 5.49
CA ILE A 129 -8.56 9.41 4.91
C ILE A 129 -9.63 8.87 5.88
N GLY A 130 -9.34 8.83 7.18
CA GLY A 130 -10.28 8.43 8.21
C GLY A 130 -11.51 9.34 8.25
N ALA A 131 -11.29 10.66 8.30
CA ALA A 131 -12.37 11.65 8.25
C ALA A 131 -13.21 11.57 6.97
N PHE A 132 -12.56 11.32 5.82
CA PHE A 132 -13.24 11.15 4.53
C PHE A 132 -14.16 9.94 4.54
N ARG A 133 -13.67 8.79 5.00
CA ARG A 133 -14.48 7.57 5.11
C ARG A 133 -15.63 7.74 6.10
N ALA A 134 -15.37 8.36 7.26
CA ALA A 134 -16.40 8.65 8.25
C ALA A 134 -17.51 9.54 7.69
N THR A 135 -17.16 10.57 6.91
CA THR A 135 -18.14 11.47 6.27
C THR A 135 -19.01 10.75 5.24
N LEU A 136 -18.47 9.72 4.57
CA LEU A 136 -19.21 8.88 3.63
C LEU A 136 -19.98 7.73 4.30
N GLY A 137 -20.01 7.66 5.63
CA GLY A 137 -20.63 6.55 6.36
C GLY A 137 -19.93 5.21 6.18
N LEU A 138 -18.69 5.22 5.71
CA LEU A 138 -17.91 4.01 5.46
C LEU A 138 -17.18 3.57 6.73
N PRO A 139 -16.99 2.26 6.94
CA PRO A 139 -16.20 1.78 8.06
C PRO A 139 -14.79 2.37 7.95
N THR A 140 -14.41 3.10 8.98
CA THR A 140 -13.06 3.65 9.13
C THR A 140 -12.15 2.48 9.41
N ARG A 141 -11.27 2.12 8.47
CA ARG A 141 -10.21 1.16 8.77
C ARG A 141 -9.36 1.80 9.86
N SER A 142 -9.36 1.22 11.06
CA SER A 142 -8.62 1.73 12.20
C SER A 142 -7.18 2.08 11.79
N ALA A 143 -6.75 3.31 12.06
CA ALA A 143 -5.36 3.76 11.88
C ALA A 143 -4.38 2.93 12.74
N ASN A 144 -4.91 2.16 13.70
CA ASN A 144 -4.18 1.24 14.56
C ASN A 144 -4.34 -0.20 14.08
N VAL A 145 -4.01 -0.48 12.82
CA VAL A 145 -3.28 -1.74 12.59
C VAL A 145 -1.82 -1.37 12.74
N SER A 146 -1.39 -1.16 14.00
CA SER A 146 -0.02 -1.46 14.32
C SER A 146 0.15 -2.90 13.88
N TRP A 147 0.96 -3.12 12.86
CA TRP A 147 1.52 -4.44 12.60
C TRP A 147 2.54 -4.70 13.71
N THR A 148 2.08 -4.70 14.96
CA THR A 148 2.63 -5.58 15.96
C THR A 148 2.17 -6.95 15.48
N PRO A 149 3.10 -7.86 15.12
CA PRO A 149 2.74 -9.23 14.89
C PRO A 149 2.16 -9.70 16.23
N ARG A 150 0.84 -9.68 16.36
CA ARG A 150 0.20 -10.56 17.32
C ARG A 150 0.69 -11.93 16.88
N ALA A 151 1.35 -12.66 17.78
CA ALA A 151 1.79 -14.03 17.54
C ALA A 151 0.53 -14.86 17.23
N GLN A 152 0.07 -14.79 15.98
CA GLN A 152 -0.91 -15.71 15.47
C GLN A 152 -0.23 -17.07 15.53
N PRO A 153 -0.88 -18.09 16.11
CA PRO A 153 -0.35 -19.43 16.07
C PRO A 153 -0.03 -19.74 14.60
N LEU A 154 1.19 -20.19 14.36
CA LEU A 154 1.64 -20.56 13.04
C LEU A 154 0.63 -21.54 12.44
N PRO A 155 0.23 -21.38 11.17
CA PRO A 155 -0.51 -22.44 10.49
C PRO A 155 0.27 -23.75 10.67
N PRO A 156 -0.38 -24.86 11.07
CA PRO A 156 0.31 -26.11 11.38
C PRO A 156 1.26 -26.59 10.27
N ARG A 157 0.92 -26.27 9.02
CA ARG A 157 1.73 -26.58 7.84
C ARG A 157 3.06 -25.82 7.83
N VAL A 158 3.04 -24.53 8.17
CA VAL A 158 4.25 -23.69 8.26
C VAL A 158 5.12 -24.12 9.42
N GLU A 159 4.52 -24.47 10.56
CA GLU A 159 5.25 -24.98 11.73
C GLU A 159 5.94 -26.32 11.47
N ALA A 160 5.27 -27.25 10.77
CA ALA A 160 5.88 -28.51 10.35
C ALA A 160 7.09 -28.28 9.44
N MET A 161 6.96 -27.41 8.43
CA MET A 161 8.03 -27.07 7.50
C MET A 161 9.18 -26.32 8.18
N LEU A 162 8.88 -25.41 9.09
CA LEU A 162 9.90 -24.71 9.89
C LEU A 162 10.69 -25.68 10.75
N ARG A 163 10.02 -26.68 11.37
CA ARG A 163 10.72 -27.77 12.05
C ARG A 163 11.62 -28.54 11.08
N THR A 164 11.13 -28.90 9.89
CA THR A 164 11.96 -29.59 8.88
C THR A 164 13.25 -28.82 8.56
N LEU A 165 13.14 -27.51 8.32
CA LEU A 165 14.31 -26.65 8.07
C LEU A 165 15.24 -26.55 9.30
N ALA A 166 14.67 -26.43 10.51
CA ALA A 166 15.45 -26.38 11.75
C ALA A 166 16.24 -27.67 12.04
N HIS A 167 15.82 -28.81 11.48
CA HIS A 167 16.56 -30.07 11.55
C HIS A 167 17.55 -30.23 10.38
N GLY A 168 17.83 -29.17 9.61
CA GLY A 168 18.74 -29.18 8.47
C GLY A 168 18.22 -29.97 7.26
N SER A 169 16.92 -30.30 7.23
CA SER A 169 16.33 -31.07 6.15
C SER A 169 15.73 -30.16 5.09
N ALA A 170 15.97 -30.47 3.82
CA ALA A 170 15.40 -29.74 2.69
C ALA A 170 13.90 -30.05 2.54
N ILE A 171 13.08 -29.02 2.28
CA ILE A 171 11.69 -29.20 1.88
C ILE A 171 11.65 -29.27 0.36
N SER A 172 11.06 -30.33 -0.19
CA SER A 172 10.95 -30.51 -1.64
C SER A 172 9.50 -30.65 -2.07
N SER A 173 9.21 -30.20 -3.29
CA SER A 173 7.95 -30.49 -3.97
C SER A 173 7.69 -31.99 -4.07
N PRO A 174 6.42 -32.43 -4.10
CA PRO A 174 6.06 -33.82 -4.36
C PRO A 174 6.73 -34.34 -5.64
N GLN A 175 7.27 -35.57 -5.62
CA GLN A 175 8.08 -36.17 -6.70
C GLN A 175 7.36 -36.36 -8.05
N ARG A 176 6.09 -35.97 -8.16
CA ARG A 176 5.24 -36.17 -9.36
C ARG A 176 4.98 -34.90 -10.16
N LEU A 177 5.57 -33.76 -9.76
CA LEU A 177 5.33 -32.49 -10.45
C LEU A 177 6.47 -32.17 -11.43
N PRO A 178 6.13 -31.75 -12.65
CA PRO A 178 7.14 -31.38 -13.65
C PRO A 178 7.73 -29.96 -13.39
N VAL A 179 7.02 -29.12 -12.62
CA VAL A 179 7.59 -27.97 -11.90
C VAL A 179 7.93 -28.39 -10.47
N GLY A 180 9.21 -28.39 -10.14
CA GLY A 180 9.72 -28.78 -8.83
C GLY A 180 10.31 -27.62 -8.05
N TRP A 181 10.40 -27.74 -6.73
CA TRP A 181 11.08 -26.76 -5.90
C TRP A 181 11.79 -27.45 -4.73
N THR A 182 12.87 -26.83 -4.27
CA THR A 182 13.62 -27.26 -3.10
C THR A 182 13.97 -26.04 -2.27
N VAL A 183 13.61 -26.07 -0.99
CA VAL A 183 13.88 -25.01 -0.01
C VAL A 183 14.84 -25.57 1.02
N THR A 184 15.98 -24.92 1.18
CA THR A 184 16.98 -25.18 2.23
C THR A 184 17.12 -23.95 3.12
N ASP A 185 17.89 -24.04 4.19
CA ASP A 185 18.32 -22.90 4.99
C ASP A 185 19.08 -21.84 4.15
N GLU A 186 19.94 -22.29 3.24
CA GLU A 186 20.75 -21.42 2.38
C GLU A 186 19.96 -20.72 1.28
N GLY A 187 18.83 -21.27 0.83
CA GLY A 187 18.06 -20.65 -0.23
C GLY A 187 16.98 -21.52 -0.88
N VAL A 188 16.37 -20.95 -1.92
CA VAL A 188 15.26 -21.57 -2.67
C VAL A 188 15.70 -21.86 -4.09
N ARG A 189 15.53 -23.10 -4.53
CA ARG A 189 15.76 -23.53 -5.93
C ARG A 189 14.44 -23.92 -6.57
N LEU A 190 14.13 -23.28 -7.70
CA LEU A 190 12.99 -23.61 -8.54
C LEU A 190 13.47 -24.40 -9.76
N ARG A 191 12.78 -25.50 -10.06
CA ARG A 191 12.97 -26.30 -11.28
C ARG A 191 11.74 -26.06 -12.14
N VAL A 192 11.90 -25.29 -13.19
CA VAL A 192 10.82 -25.04 -14.16
C VAL A 192 10.84 -26.18 -15.16
N GLY A 193 9.69 -26.84 -15.35
CA GLY A 193 9.51 -27.87 -16.36
C GLY A 193 9.52 -27.29 -17.78
N SER A 194 9.08 -28.08 -18.77
CA SER A 194 8.89 -27.54 -20.12
C SER A 194 7.90 -26.37 -20.10
N THR A 195 8.15 -25.36 -20.92
CA THR A 195 7.35 -24.12 -20.98
C THR A 195 5.85 -24.41 -21.08
N GLY A 196 5.06 -23.93 -20.11
CA GLY A 196 3.58 -23.99 -20.15
C GLY A 196 2.92 -24.79 -19.02
N GLU A 197 3.69 -25.41 -18.13
CA GLU A 197 3.12 -26.20 -17.04
C GLU A 197 2.56 -25.34 -15.89
N THR A 198 1.36 -25.71 -15.45
CA THR A 198 0.62 -25.01 -14.39
C THR A 198 0.73 -25.77 -13.08
N LEU A 199 1.07 -25.06 -12.00
CA LEU A 199 0.91 -25.59 -10.64
C LEU A 199 -0.57 -25.63 -10.28
N ASP A 200 -1.03 -26.76 -9.75
CA ASP A 200 -2.37 -26.85 -9.18
C ASP A 200 -2.45 -26.03 -7.88
N ARG A 201 -3.69 -25.78 -7.41
CA ARG A 201 -3.94 -25.00 -6.20
C ARG A 201 -3.24 -25.60 -4.97
N HIS A 202 -3.11 -26.91 -4.89
CA HIS A 202 -2.49 -27.57 -3.74
C HIS A 202 -0.98 -27.34 -3.73
N ALA A 203 -0.32 -27.49 -4.88
CA ALA A 203 1.10 -27.22 -5.06
C ALA A 203 1.45 -25.75 -4.79
N VAL A 204 0.56 -24.81 -5.16
CA VAL A 204 0.72 -23.38 -4.83
C VAL A 204 0.64 -23.15 -3.32
N ILE A 205 -0.32 -23.77 -2.63
CA ILE A 205 -0.46 -23.68 -1.17
C ILE A 205 0.78 -24.24 -0.47
N GLU A 206 1.30 -25.37 -0.95
CA GLU A 206 2.51 -25.99 -0.41
C GLU A 206 3.76 -25.13 -0.60
N LEU A 207 3.94 -24.55 -1.80
CA LEU A 207 5.04 -23.63 -2.07
C LEU A 207 4.94 -22.38 -1.19
N GLN A 208 3.74 -21.80 -1.05
CA GLN A 208 3.52 -20.64 -0.18
C GLN A 208 3.88 -20.97 1.27
N ALA A 209 3.50 -22.14 1.78
CA ALA A 209 3.82 -22.57 3.13
C ALA A 209 5.33 -22.75 3.33
N ALA A 210 6.03 -23.36 2.37
CA ALA A 210 7.47 -23.59 2.44
C ALA A 210 8.27 -22.27 2.40
N LEU A 211 7.90 -21.33 1.53
CA LEU A 211 8.51 -19.99 1.48
C LEU A 211 8.25 -19.20 2.76
N SER A 212 7.04 -19.30 3.32
CA SER A 212 6.70 -18.64 4.59
C SER A 212 7.52 -19.20 5.76
N ALA A 213 7.78 -20.52 5.77
CA ALA A 213 8.65 -21.14 6.75
C ALA A 213 10.11 -20.71 6.59
N TRP A 214 10.62 -20.64 5.37
CA TRP A 214 12.00 -20.22 5.08
C TRP A 214 12.27 -18.75 5.46
N LEU A 215 11.35 -17.83 5.11
CA LEU A 215 11.49 -16.43 5.51
C LEU A 215 11.56 -16.26 7.03
N ARG A 216 10.75 -17.02 7.77
CA ARG A 216 10.80 -17.01 9.24
C ARG A 216 12.03 -17.69 9.82
N PHE A 217 12.55 -18.71 9.14
CA PHE A 217 13.79 -19.37 9.54
C PHE A 217 15.02 -18.45 9.34
N THR A 218 14.98 -17.59 8.32
CA THR A 218 16.07 -16.68 7.93
C THR A 218 15.96 -15.28 8.53
N GLU A 219 14.80 -14.90 9.06
CA GLU A 219 14.63 -13.74 9.94
C GLU A 219 15.55 -13.94 11.18
N ARG A 220 16.78 -13.44 11.11
CA ARG A 220 17.68 -13.39 12.26
C ARG A 220 16.93 -12.74 13.42
N PRO A 221 16.92 -13.34 14.63
CA PRO A 221 16.47 -12.60 15.79
C PRO A 221 17.35 -11.35 15.95
N PRO A 222 16.80 -10.20 16.37
CA PRO A 222 17.62 -9.05 16.68
C PRO A 222 18.65 -9.47 17.72
N GLU A 223 19.91 -9.15 17.43
CA GLU A 223 21.06 -9.33 18.29
C GLU A 223 20.68 -8.85 19.70
N ARG A 224 20.47 -9.78 20.63
CA ARG A 224 20.28 -9.42 22.04
C ARG A 224 21.58 -8.72 22.44
N ALA A 225 21.50 -7.41 22.60
CA ALA A 225 22.58 -6.61 23.14
C ALA A 225 23.17 -7.36 24.33
N VAL A 226 24.43 -7.72 24.20
CA VAL A 226 25.27 -8.23 25.27
C VAL A 226 25.21 -7.17 26.37
N VAL A 227 24.45 -7.45 27.43
CA VAL A 227 24.58 -6.71 28.68
C VAL A 227 25.84 -7.27 29.32
N GLU A 228 26.98 -6.63 29.04
CA GLU A 228 28.18 -6.80 29.85
C GLU A 228 27.83 -6.47 31.29
N PRO A 229 28.11 -7.36 32.26
CA PRO A 229 28.09 -6.96 33.65
C PRO A 229 29.22 -5.96 33.89
N ARG A 230 28.86 -4.70 34.14
CA ARG A 230 29.77 -3.67 34.65
C ARG A 230 30.51 -4.23 35.86
N GLN A 231 31.83 -4.26 35.76
CA GLN A 231 32.69 -4.39 36.93
C GLN A 231 32.35 -3.28 37.93
N ALA A 232 31.92 -3.67 39.12
CA ALA A 232 31.97 -2.80 40.29
C ALA A 232 33.34 -3.01 40.93
N SER A 233 34.22 -2.02 40.74
CA SER A 233 35.33 -1.77 41.64
C SER A 233 34.78 -1.11 42.89
N GLU A 234 35.09 -1.68 44.06
CA GLU A 234 35.13 -1.11 45.42
C GLU A 234 35.24 -2.33 46.35
N SER A 235 36.25 -2.55 47.19
CA SER A 235 37.22 -1.67 47.85
C SER A 235 38.55 -2.40 48.09
#